data_AF-E1ZJM6-F1
#
_entry.id   AF-E1ZJM6-F1
#
_cell.length_a   1.000
_cell.length_b   1.000
_cell.length_c   1.000
_cell.angle_alpha   90.00
_cell.angle_beta   90.00
_cell.angle_gamma   90.00
#
_symmetry.space_group_name_H-M   'P 1'
#
loop_
_entity.id
_entity.type
_entity.pdbx_description
1 polymer ?
#
loop_
_entity_poly.entity_id
_entity_poly.type
_entity_poly.pdbx_seq_one_letter_code
_entity_poly.pdbx_strand_id
1 'polypeptide(L)'
;METPSARQQQHTRVQQQRVQLRRRTVAVAAGGSSGGVALQGDAFEALRGCEVYVASTGEKVDITNLWGDSDRVMLAFGRSMGELAVQLRRDLLPALREKGVKLYLVSIGTPERGLEFVEKTGFPADLLLCDPDNVTYTSLGLKKGVRQTFFSYETPLAMWERIKSGATKDIQEVLSVWTKTPLWIPPKQDQAFQQGGAIVLQGRRLLFAHYDQATSAHVDLQLLLAEAARGL
;
A
#
# COMPACT_ATOMS: atom_id res chain seq x y z
N MET A 1 -23.89 -22.76 62.96
CA MET A 1 -24.88 -23.03 61.90
C MET A 1 -25.26 -21.70 61.28
N GLU A 2 -24.65 -21.36 60.16
CA GLU A 2 -25.15 -20.34 59.23
C GLU A 2 -25.31 -21.04 57.88
N THR A 3 -26.51 -20.98 57.33
CA THR A 3 -26.94 -21.73 56.14
C THR A 3 -26.28 -21.24 54.85
N PRO A 4 -25.96 -22.12 53.87
CA PRO A 4 -25.19 -21.76 52.66
C PRO A 4 -25.94 -20.88 51.65
N SER A 5 -27.19 -20.52 51.91
CA SER A 5 -28.12 -19.91 50.94
C SER A 5 -27.94 -18.40 50.74
N ALA A 6 -27.36 -17.68 51.70
CA ALA A 6 -27.26 -16.21 51.63
C ALA A 6 -26.08 -15.69 50.78
N ARG A 7 -24.95 -16.42 50.72
CA ARG A 7 -23.78 -16.00 49.93
C ARG A 7 -23.96 -16.20 48.42
N GLN A 8 -24.77 -17.17 48.00
CA GLN A 8 -25.02 -17.45 46.59
C GLN A 8 -25.97 -16.41 45.96
N GLN A 9 -26.93 -15.88 46.72
CA GLN A 9 -27.87 -14.87 46.22
C GLN A 9 -27.24 -13.46 46.08
N GLN A 10 -26.19 -13.13 46.85
CA GLN A 10 -25.48 -11.86 46.72
C GLN A 10 -24.57 -11.80 45.48
N HIS A 11 -23.96 -12.92 45.07
CA HIS A 11 -23.09 -12.97 43.89
C HIS A 11 -23.87 -12.83 42.57
N THR A 12 -25.09 -13.37 42.48
CA THR A 12 -25.91 -13.29 41.26
C THR A 12 -26.48 -11.88 41.02
N ARG A 13 -26.78 -11.13 42.09
CA ARG A 13 -27.33 -9.76 42.00
C ARG A 13 -26.30 -8.73 41.55
N VAL A 14 -25.02 -8.90 41.93
CA VAL A 14 -23.91 -8.04 41.51
C VAL A 14 -23.50 -8.31 40.05
N GLN A 15 -23.62 -9.55 39.56
CA GLN A 15 -23.37 -9.87 38.16
C GLN A 15 -24.48 -9.37 37.23
N GLN A 16 -25.76 -9.43 37.62
CA GLN A 16 -26.86 -8.93 36.79
C GLN A 16 -26.91 -7.39 36.71
N GLN A 17 -26.50 -6.66 37.76
CA GLN A 17 -26.39 -5.18 37.70
C GLN A 17 -25.22 -4.68 36.86
N ARG A 18 -24.15 -5.46 36.68
CA ARG A 18 -22.98 -5.07 35.85
C ARG A 18 -23.20 -5.25 34.36
N VAL A 19 -24.14 -6.09 33.94
CA VAL A 19 -24.46 -6.34 32.52
C VAL A 19 -25.44 -5.29 31.95
N GLN A 20 -26.24 -4.64 32.80
CA GLN A 20 -27.25 -3.65 32.36
C GLN A 20 -26.77 -2.19 32.29
N LEU A 21 -25.57 -1.85 32.78
CA LEU A 21 -25.09 -0.45 32.89
C LEU A 21 -23.97 -0.04 31.92
N ARG A 22 -23.72 -0.82 30.85
CA ARG A 22 -22.77 -0.46 29.78
C ARG A 22 -23.39 -0.26 28.40
N ARG A 23 -24.72 -0.11 28.31
CA ARG A 23 -25.39 0.54 27.17
C ARG A 23 -25.49 2.04 27.44
N ARG A 24 -24.37 2.76 27.27
CA ARG A 24 -24.41 4.20 27.02
C ARG A 24 -24.03 4.41 25.56
N THR A 25 -25.06 4.59 24.76
CA THR A 25 -25.00 5.21 23.44
C THR A 25 -24.24 6.51 23.58
N VAL A 26 -23.00 6.56 23.09
CA VAL A 26 -22.27 7.81 22.93
C VAL A 26 -22.79 8.41 21.63
N ALA A 27 -23.74 9.34 21.75
CA ALA A 27 -24.03 10.27 20.68
C ALA A 27 -22.75 11.11 20.49
N VAL A 28 -22.02 10.86 19.40
CA VAL A 28 -20.88 11.69 19.01
C VAL A 28 -21.46 12.95 18.39
N ALA A 29 -21.24 14.06 19.08
CA ALA A 29 -21.55 15.39 18.59
C ALA A 29 -20.80 15.67 17.28
N ALA A 30 -21.54 16.13 16.26
CA ALA A 30 -20.97 16.68 15.06
C ALA A 30 -20.24 17.99 15.41
N GLY A 31 -18.92 17.99 15.25
CA GLY A 31 -18.08 19.15 15.51
C GLY A 31 -16.66 18.95 14.98
N GLY A 32 -16.41 19.48 13.79
CA GLY A 32 -15.09 19.93 13.32
C GLY A 32 -13.96 18.91 13.17
N SER A 33 -13.81 18.37 11.97
CA SER A 33 -12.49 18.09 11.39
C SER A 33 -12.61 17.92 9.87
N SER A 34 -12.46 19.03 9.16
CA SER A 34 -12.18 19.05 7.73
C SER A 34 -10.85 18.33 7.46
N GLY A 35 -10.90 17.12 6.91
CA GLY A 35 -9.68 16.40 6.51
C GLY A 35 -9.84 14.92 6.18
N GLY A 36 -11.01 14.31 6.41
CA GLY A 36 -11.18 12.85 6.27
C GLY A 36 -12.32 12.37 5.36
N VAL A 37 -12.99 13.24 4.58
CA VAL A 37 -14.30 12.89 3.97
C VAL A 37 -14.35 12.99 2.44
N ALA A 38 -13.23 13.24 1.73
CA ALA A 38 -13.27 13.44 0.27
C ALA A 38 -12.74 12.28 -0.61
N LEU A 39 -12.30 11.14 -0.06
CA LEU A 39 -11.48 10.19 -0.84
C LEU A 39 -12.15 8.87 -1.27
N GLN A 40 -13.48 8.79 -1.35
CA GLN A 40 -14.17 7.57 -1.86
C GLN A 40 -14.63 7.66 -3.33
N GLY A 41 -14.50 8.83 -3.98
CA GLY A 41 -14.89 9.02 -5.39
C GLY A 41 -13.84 9.66 -6.29
N ASP A 42 -12.69 10.09 -5.74
CA ASP A 42 -11.78 11.01 -6.45
C ASP A 42 -10.52 10.33 -6.99
N ALA A 43 -10.15 9.12 -6.57
CA ALA A 43 -8.86 8.54 -6.98
C ALA A 43 -8.72 8.36 -8.51
N PHE A 44 -9.80 7.96 -9.19
CA PHE A 44 -9.80 7.89 -10.66
C PHE A 44 -9.67 9.28 -11.29
N GLU A 45 -10.42 10.27 -10.78
CA GLU A 45 -10.41 11.64 -11.30
C GLU A 45 -9.07 12.35 -11.01
N ALA A 46 -8.46 12.12 -9.85
CA ALA A 46 -7.13 12.57 -9.51
C ALA A 46 -6.05 11.99 -10.44
N LEU A 47 -6.22 10.74 -10.87
CA LEU A 47 -5.29 10.09 -11.80
C LEU A 47 -5.54 10.46 -13.26
N ARG A 48 -6.72 10.98 -13.60
CA ARG A 48 -7.05 11.39 -14.97
C ARG A 48 -6.09 12.47 -15.45
N GLY A 49 -5.52 12.29 -16.63
CA GLY A 49 -4.50 13.18 -17.19
C GLY A 49 -3.10 12.99 -16.61
N CYS A 50 -2.90 12.07 -15.65
CA CYS A 50 -1.56 11.73 -15.18
C CYS A 50 -0.86 10.84 -16.21
N GLU A 51 0.16 11.39 -16.87
CA GLU A 51 0.96 10.66 -17.84
C GLU A 51 2.09 9.87 -17.17
N VAL A 52 2.20 8.59 -17.52
CA VAL A 52 3.26 7.67 -17.08
C VAL A 52 3.85 6.93 -18.26
N TYR A 53 5.03 6.32 -18.10
CA TYR A 53 5.69 5.56 -19.16
C TYR A 53 5.53 4.06 -18.93
N VAL A 54 5.04 3.32 -19.91
CA VAL A 54 5.04 1.85 -19.86
C VAL A 54 6.45 1.35 -20.10
N ALA A 55 7.02 0.58 -19.18
CA ALA A 55 8.44 0.22 -19.24
C ALA A 55 8.80 -0.61 -20.48
N SER A 56 7.90 -1.47 -20.97
CA SER A 56 8.15 -2.32 -22.14
C SER A 56 8.23 -1.57 -23.46
N THR A 57 7.44 -0.50 -23.63
CA THR A 57 7.36 0.25 -24.90
C THR A 57 8.05 1.60 -24.83
N GLY A 58 8.27 2.14 -23.63
CA GLY A 58 8.67 3.54 -23.42
C GLY A 58 7.57 4.54 -23.80
N GLU A 59 6.35 4.07 -24.10
CA GLU A 59 5.24 4.93 -24.50
C GLU A 59 4.70 5.68 -23.29
N LYS A 60 4.44 6.98 -23.49
CA LYS A 60 3.78 7.83 -22.51
C LYS A 60 2.28 7.72 -22.66
N VAL A 61 1.59 7.35 -21.58
CA VAL A 61 0.15 7.09 -21.57
C VAL A 61 -0.51 7.77 -20.38
N ASP A 62 -1.74 8.25 -20.54
CA ASP A 62 -2.60 8.57 -19.40
C ASP A 62 -2.88 7.26 -18.66
N ILE A 63 -2.51 7.20 -17.38
CA ILE A 63 -2.64 5.99 -16.57
C ILE A 63 -4.07 5.44 -16.57
N THR A 64 -5.09 6.32 -16.64
CA THR A 64 -6.50 5.91 -16.61
C THR A 64 -6.97 5.23 -17.89
N ASN A 65 -6.22 5.31 -18.98
CA ASN A 65 -6.52 4.62 -20.25
C ASN A 65 -6.05 3.15 -20.25
N LEU A 66 -5.36 2.68 -19.22
CA LEU A 66 -4.85 1.30 -19.14
C LEU A 66 -5.95 0.26 -18.79
N TRP A 67 -7.12 0.71 -18.37
CA TRP A 67 -8.25 -0.16 -18.04
C TRP A 67 -9.58 0.46 -18.47
N GLY A 68 -10.58 -0.40 -18.73
CA GLY A 68 -11.94 -0.02 -19.08
C GLY A 68 -12.91 -0.07 -17.89
N ASP A 69 -14.16 0.29 -18.14
CA ASP A 69 -15.20 0.40 -17.10
C ASP A 69 -15.56 -0.95 -16.43
N SER A 70 -15.34 -2.08 -17.13
CA SER A 70 -15.58 -3.42 -16.60
C SER A 70 -14.38 -4.02 -15.87
N ASP A 71 -13.19 -3.44 -16.00
CA ASP A 71 -11.98 -4.01 -15.44
C ASP A 71 -11.90 -3.80 -13.94
N ARG A 72 -11.31 -4.79 -13.26
CA ARG A 72 -10.78 -4.59 -11.92
C ARG A 72 -9.27 -4.39 -12.01
N VAL A 73 -8.79 -3.30 -11.43
CA VAL A 73 -7.36 -2.94 -11.45
C VAL A 73 -6.86 -2.66 -10.04
N MET A 74 -5.65 -3.16 -9.77
CA MET A 74 -4.86 -2.83 -8.60
C MET A 74 -3.64 -2.04 -9.06
N LEU A 75 -3.46 -0.85 -8.49
CA LEU A 75 -2.27 -0.03 -8.67
C LEU A 75 -1.47 -0.06 -7.36
N ALA A 76 -0.22 -0.51 -7.43
CA ALA A 76 0.73 -0.45 -6.32
C ALA A 76 1.76 0.65 -6.60
N PHE A 77 2.04 1.50 -5.62
CA PHE A 77 2.95 2.64 -5.74
C PHE A 77 4.23 2.37 -4.95
N GLY A 78 5.34 2.17 -5.64
CA GLY A 78 6.66 1.94 -5.06
C GLY A 78 7.48 3.23 -4.96
N ARG A 79 8.03 3.52 -3.77
CA ARG A 79 9.00 4.63 -3.56
C ARG A 79 10.25 4.50 -4.43
N SER A 80 10.72 3.27 -4.61
CA SER A 80 11.85 2.89 -5.47
C SER A 80 11.63 1.47 -5.96
N MET A 81 12.04 1.18 -7.20
CA MET A 81 11.85 -0.14 -7.81
C MET A 81 12.71 -1.21 -7.10
N GLY A 82 12.12 -1.99 -6.19
CA GLY A 82 12.88 -2.96 -5.38
C GLY A 82 12.03 -4.07 -4.75
N GLU A 83 12.00 -4.15 -3.41
CA GLU A 83 11.39 -5.26 -2.64
C GLU A 83 9.91 -5.50 -2.97
N LEU A 84 9.12 -4.43 -3.06
CA LEU A 84 7.68 -4.53 -3.35
C LEU A 84 7.41 -5.28 -4.66
N ALA A 85 8.19 -5.03 -5.71
CA ALA A 85 7.97 -5.64 -7.01
C ALA A 85 8.22 -7.16 -7.01
N VAL A 86 9.25 -7.62 -6.29
CA VAL A 86 9.56 -9.05 -6.18
C VAL A 86 8.41 -9.78 -5.48
N GLN A 87 7.90 -9.19 -4.39
CA GLN A 87 6.72 -9.70 -3.68
C GLN A 87 5.46 -9.67 -4.55
N LEU A 88 5.18 -8.55 -5.22
CA LEU A 88 4.04 -8.42 -6.14
C LEU A 88 4.07 -9.48 -7.23
N ARG A 89 5.22 -9.69 -7.87
CA ARG A 89 5.39 -10.70 -8.93
C ARG A 89 5.16 -12.11 -8.41
N ARG A 90 5.75 -12.46 -7.27
CA ARG A 90 5.73 -13.83 -6.75
C ARG A 90 4.38 -14.18 -6.11
N ASP A 91 3.84 -13.27 -5.29
CA ASP A 91 2.77 -13.58 -4.34
C ASP A 91 1.40 -13.09 -4.81
N LEU A 92 1.31 -11.94 -5.48
CA LEU A 92 0.01 -11.36 -5.88
C LEU A 92 -0.31 -11.60 -7.34
N LEU A 93 0.64 -11.40 -8.25
CA LEU A 93 0.38 -11.41 -9.68
C LEU A 93 -0.30 -12.70 -10.17
N PRO A 94 0.11 -13.93 -9.75
CA PRO A 94 -0.57 -15.14 -10.16
C PRO A 94 -2.03 -15.20 -9.67
N ALA A 95 -2.25 -14.87 -8.39
CA ALA A 95 -3.57 -14.92 -7.77
C ALA A 95 -4.52 -13.84 -8.31
N LEU A 96 -4.02 -12.65 -8.62
CA LEU A 96 -4.79 -11.58 -9.25
C LEU A 96 -5.18 -11.94 -10.68
N ARG A 97 -4.24 -12.52 -11.46
CA ARG A 97 -4.51 -12.98 -12.83
C ARG A 97 -5.59 -14.05 -12.88
N GLU A 98 -5.56 -15.02 -11.98
CA GLU A 98 -6.58 -16.07 -11.87
C GLU A 98 -8.00 -15.48 -11.65
N LYS A 99 -8.07 -14.35 -10.95
CA LYS A 99 -9.32 -13.63 -10.64
C LYS A 99 -9.70 -12.57 -11.68
N GLY A 100 -8.93 -12.44 -12.77
CA GLY A 100 -9.17 -11.40 -13.77
C GLY A 100 -8.89 -9.97 -13.28
N VAL A 101 -8.07 -9.81 -12.24
CA VAL A 101 -7.65 -8.50 -11.73
C VAL A 101 -6.35 -8.08 -12.40
N LYS A 102 -6.35 -6.90 -13.02
CA LYS A 102 -5.15 -6.27 -13.58
C LYS A 102 -4.26 -5.73 -12.45
N LEU A 103 -2.95 -5.90 -12.56
CA LEU A 103 -1.97 -5.34 -11.61
C LEU A 103 -1.00 -4.44 -12.38
N TYR A 104 -0.81 -3.21 -11.90
CA TYR A 104 0.29 -2.36 -12.31
C TYR A 104 1.11 -1.89 -11.11
N LEU A 105 2.42 -1.91 -11.25
CA LEU A 105 3.36 -1.28 -10.33
C LEU A 105 3.74 0.09 -10.90
N VAL A 106 3.34 1.16 -10.22
CA VAL A 106 3.81 2.52 -10.49
C VAL A 106 5.05 2.76 -9.66
N SER A 107 6.14 3.23 -10.26
CA SER A 107 7.35 3.59 -9.53
C SER A 107 7.98 4.86 -10.06
N ILE A 108 8.61 5.61 -9.17
CA ILE A 108 9.37 6.81 -9.54
C ILE A 108 10.66 6.40 -10.23
N GLY A 109 10.84 6.90 -11.45
CA GLY A 109 12.05 6.76 -12.25
C GLY A 109 11.77 6.83 -13.75
N THR A 110 12.83 6.79 -14.55
CA THR A 110 12.74 6.88 -16.00
C THR A 110 12.49 5.50 -16.63
N PRO A 111 11.90 5.42 -17.84
CA PRO A 111 11.67 4.14 -18.52
C PRO A 111 12.97 3.34 -18.77
N GLU A 112 14.09 4.01 -19.06
CA GLU A 112 15.39 3.35 -19.26
C GLU A 112 15.82 2.59 -18.01
N ARG A 113 15.68 3.24 -16.85
CA ARG A 113 15.97 2.59 -15.56
C ARG A 113 14.94 1.52 -15.23
N GLY A 114 13.69 1.69 -15.66
CA GLY A 114 12.64 0.70 -15.52
C GLY A 114 12.99 -0.64 -16.20
N LEU A 115 13.62 -0.60 -17.37
CA LEU A 115 14.08 -1.79 -18.06
C LEU A 115 15.22 -2.51 -17.32
N GLU A 116 16.23 -1.77 -16.85
CA GLU A 116 17.29 -2.36 -16.01
C GLU A 116 16.71 -3.03 -14.76
N PHE A 117 15.67 -2.41 -14.19
CA PHE A 117 14.97 -2.95 -13.03
C PHE A 117 14.22 -4.24 -13.36
N VAL A 118 13.52 -4.29 -14.49
CA VAL A 118 12.83 -5.49 -14.98
C VAL A 118 13.82 -6.62 -15.21
N GLU A 119 14.96 -6.36 -15.84
CA GLU A 119 16.00 -7.36 -16.07
C GLU A 119 16.49 -7.98 -14.75
N LYS A 120 16.73 -7.15 -13.74
CA LYS A 120 17.28 -7.58 -12.45
C LYS A 120 16.27 -8.28 -11.54
N THR A 121 15.01 -7.87 -11.60
CA THR A 121 13.96 -8.43 -10.71
C THR A 121 13.10 -9.47 -11.38
N GLY A 122 13.13 -9.55 -12.71
CA GLY A 122 12.24 -10.31 -13.55
C GLY A 122 10.76 -9.91 -13.39
N PHE A 123 10.46 -8.69 -12.95
CA PHE A 123 9.10 -8.14 -12.95
C PHE A 123 8.62 -7.94 -14.40
N PRO A 124 7.37 -8.25 -14.78
CA PRO A 124 6.93 -8.08 -16.17
C PRO A 124 6.94 -6.61 -16.60
N ALA A 125 7.66 -6.28 -17.68
CA ALA A 125 7.83 -4.91 -18.15
C ALA A 125 6.50 -4.21 -18.49
N ASP A 126 5.52 -4.93 -19.04
CA ASP A 126 4.20 -4.38 -19.39
C ASP A 126 3.37 -3.95 -18.17
N LEU A 127 3.75 -4.42 -16.98
CA LEU A 127 3.07 -4.11 -15.72
C LEU A 127 3.79 -3.03 -14.91
N LEU A 128 4.95 -2.56 -15.38
CA LEU A 128 5.71 -1.50 -14.72
C LEU A 128 5.44 -0.15 -15.40
N LEU A 129 4.94 0.79 -14.60
CA LEU A 129 4.64 2.16 -14.99
C LEU A 129 5.67 3.09 -14.33
N CYS A 130 6.47 3.76 -15.16
CA CYS A 130 7.51 4.67 -14.71
C CYS A 130 6.95 6.09 -14.65
N ASP A 131 6.98 6.69 -13.46
CA ASP A 131 6.50 8.06 -13.20
C ASP A 131 7.69 8.95 -12.81
N PRO A 132 8.49 9.43 -13.78
CA PRO A 132 9.72 10.20 -13.50
C PRO A 132 9.43 11.52 -12.78
N ASP A 133 8.23 12.07 -12.98
CA ASP A 133 7.80 13.36 -12.43
C ASP A 133 6.95 13.24 -11.17
N ASN A 134 6.75 12.02 -10.66
CA ASN A 134 5.94 11.70 -9.49
C ASN A 134 4.54 12.36 -9.53
N VAL A 135 3.95 12.47 -10.72
CA VAL A 135 2.66 13.15 -10.94
C VAL A 135 1.53 12.36 -10.30
N THR A 136 1.56 11.03 -10.42
CA THR A 136 0.53 10.16 -9.83
C THR A 136 0.54 10.21 -8.31
N TYR A 137 1.75 10.25 -7.71
CA TYR A 137 1.95 10.38 -6.28
C TYR A 137 1.41 11.71 -5.75
N THR A 138 1.68 12.79 -6.50
CA THR A 138 1.23 14.14 -6.14
C THR A 138 -0.28 14.24 -6.22
N SER A 139 -0.88 13.76 -7.32
CA SER A 139 -2.32 13.82 -7.54
C SER A 139 -3.12 12.99 -6.52
N LEU A 140 -2.60 11.83 -6.12
CA LEU A 140 -3.21 11.00 -5.07
C LEU A 140 -2.96 11.52 -3.64
N GLY A 141 -2.17 12.58 -3.47
CA GLY A 141 -1.82 13.12 -2.16
C GLY A 141 -0.96 12.16 -1.32
N LEU A 142 -0.17 11.29 -1.97
CA LEU A 142 0.74 10.38 -1.26
C LEU A 142 1.76 11.20 -0.47
N LYS A 143 1.92 10.87 0.81
CA LYS A 143 2.71 11.67 1.76
C LYS A 143 4.16 11.84 1.29
N LYS A 144 4.68 13.06 1.37
CA LYS A 144 6.13 13.33 1.37
C LYS A 144 6.61 13.39 2.82
N GLY A 145 7.37 12.39 3.25
CA GLY A 145 7.81 12.26 4.63
C GLY A 145 8.98 13.19 4.96
N VAL A 146 8.73 14.49 5.15
CA VAL A 146 9.79 15.47 5.50
C VAL A 146 10.12 15.45 7.00
N ARG A 147 9.28 14.88 7.87
CA ARG A 147 9.50 14.92 9.34
C ARG A 147 9.75 13.57 10.01
N GLN A 148 9.15 12.48 9.51
CA GLN A 148 9.48 11.12 9.99
C GLN A 148 10.86 10.66 9.49
N THR A 149 11.21 10.94 8.22
CA THR A 149 12.46 10.47 7.61
C THR A 149 13.73 11.13 8.18
N PHE A 150 13.63 12.35 8.74
CA PHE A 150 14.76 12.99 9.44
C PHE A 150 15.20 12.24 10.70
N PHE A 151 14.31 11.43 11.30
CA PHE A 151 14.63 10.57 12.44
C PHE A 151 14.59 9.08 12.10
N SER A 152 14.16 8.72 10.90
CA SER A 152 14.07 7.35 10.39
C SER A 152 14.89 7.19 9.10
N TYR A 153 16.12 7.70 9.07
CA TYR A 153 17.14 6.89 8.41
C TYR A 153 17.08 5.57 9.18
N GLU A 154 16.39 4.57 8.63
CA GLU A 154 16.39 3.24 9.22
C GLU A 154 17.86 2.89 9.35
N THR A 155 18.37 3.01 10.58
CA THR A 155 19.75 2.65 10.91
C THR A 155 19.99 1.28 10.30
N PRO A 156 21.21 0.98 9.81
CA PRO A 156 21.56 -0.35 9.32
C PRO A 156 21.04 -1.48 10.22
N LEU A 157 20.90 -1.20 11.53
CA LEU A 157 20.23 -1.99 12.57
C LEU A 157 18.75 -2.36 12.31
N ALA A 158 17.87 -1.47 11.84
CA ALA A 158 16.46 -1.78 11.59
C ALA A 158 16.30 -2.69 10.36
N MET A 159 17.16 -2.48 9.35
CA MET A 159 17.30 -3.38 8.21
C MET A 159 17.89 -4.74 8.64
N TRP A 160 18.84 -4.73 9.58
CA TRP A 160 19.45 -5.93 10.17
C TRP A 160 18.47 -6.73 11.05
N GLU A 161 17.62 -6.07 11.83
CA GLU A 161 16.55 -6.68 12.63
C GLU A 161 15.51 -7.38 11.73
N ARG A 162 15.13 -6.75 10.60
CA ARG A 162 14.27 -7.39 9.58
C ARG A 162 14.91 -8.64 8.99
N ILE A 163 16.19 -8.59 8.63
CA ILE A 163 16.96 -9.76 8.15
C ILE A 163 17.01 -10.87 9.21
N LYS A 164 17.15 -10.50 10.49
CA LYS A 164 17.23 -11.43 11.62
C LYS A 164 15.89 -12.06 11.97
N SER A 165 14.77 -11.37 11.69
CA SER A 165 13.40 -11.80 12.01
C SER A 165 12.82 -12.90 11.10
N GLY A 166 13.56 -13.38 10.10
CA GLY A 166 13.25 -14.67 9.43
C GLY A 166 12.82 -14.62 7.95
N ALA A 167 12.84 -13.46 7.28
CA ALA A 167 12.59 -13.35 5.83
C ALA A 167 13.86 -13.66 4.99
N THR A 168 14.55 -14.76 5.32
CA THR A 168 16.02 -14.89 5.19
C THR A 168 16.58 -15.30 3.83
N LYS A 169 15.75 -15.59 2.81
CA LYS A 169 16.24 -15.88 1.45
C LYS A 169 15.94 -14.77 0.45
N ASP A 170 14.70 -14.31 0.41
CA ASP A 170 14.27 -13.29 -0.56
C ASP A 170 14.92 -11.94 -0.29
N ILE A 171 15.05 -11.56 0.98
CA ILE A 171 15.72 -10.31 1.36
C ILE A 171 17.21 -10.39 1.03
N GLN A 172 17.87 -11.55 1.16
CA GLN A 172 19.29 -11.66 0.79
C GLN A 172 19.50 -11.56 -0.72
N GLU A 173 18.64 -12.18 -1.53
CA GLU A 173 18.69 -12.07 -2.99
C GLU A 173 18.43 -10.63 -3.45
N VAL A 174 17.35 -10.01 -2.93
CA VAL A 174 17.00 -8.61 -3.19
C VAL A 174 18.12 -7.65 -2.72
N LEU A 175 18.64 -7.83 -1.51
CA LEU A 175 19.74 -7.02 -0.98
C LEU A 175 21.04 -7.23 -1.74
N SER A 176 21.31 -8.42 -2.29
CA SER A 176 22.52 -8.68 -3.08
C SER A 176 22.50 -7.95 -4.43
N VAL A 177 21.31 -7.82 -5.03
CA VAL A 177 21.07 -6.97 -6.21
C VAL A 177 21.18 -5.50 -5.83
N TRP A 178 20.66 -5.10 -4.66
CA TRP A 178 20.61 -3.72 -4.20
C TRP A 178 21.95 -3.17 -3.72
N THR A 179 22.78 -3.98 -3.05
CA THR A 179 24.11 -3.60 -2.54
C THR A 179 25.18 -3.54 -3.62
N LYS A 180 24.99 -4.21 -4.76
CA LYS A 180 25.92 -4.22 -5.90
C LYS A 180 25.53 -3.24 -7.01
N THR A 181 24.33 -2.67 -6.97
CA THR A 181 23.85 -1.72 -7.97
C THR A 181 24.06 -0.30 -7.45
N PRO A 182 24.61 0.65 -8.24
CA PRO A 182 24.57 2.06 -7.87
C PRO A 182 23.12 2.41 -7.56
N LEU A 183 22.87 2.89 -6.34
CA LEU A 183 21.55 3.10 -5.77
C LEU A 183 20.55 3.60 -6.82
N TRP A 184 19.32 3.10 -6.77
CA TRP A 184 18.20 3.72 -7.46
C TRP A 184 18.06 5.16 -6.97
N ILE A 185 18.72 6.09 -7.64
CA ILE A 185 18.69 7.51 -7.32
C ILE A 185 17.47 8.08 -8.05
N PRO A 186 16.44 8.55 -7.33
CA PRO A 186 15.30 9.20 -7.95
C PRO A 186 15.75 10.38 -8.82
N PRO A 187 15.07 10.68 -9.93
CA PRO A 187 15.41 11.81 -10.80
C PRO A 187 15.51 13.16 -10.05
N LYS A 188 14.70 13.35 -9.00
CA LYS A 188 14.68 14.57 -8.18
C LYS A 188 15.01 14.24 -6.72
N GLN A 189 15.77 15.12 -6.05
CA GLN A 189 16.23 14.88 -4.67
C GLN A 189 15.08 14.77 -3.66
N ASP A 190 13.97 15.49 -3.86
CA ASP A 190 12.81 15.47 -2.97
C ASP A 190 11.99 14.17 -3.05
N GLN A 191 12.10 13.45 -4.17
CA GLN A 191 11.45 12.15 -4.37
C GLN A 191 12.01 11.06 -3.44
N ALA A 192 13.21 11.27 -2.89
CA ALA A 192 13.78 10.36 -1.90
C ALA A 192 12.88 10.22 -0.66
N PHE A 193 11.99 11.18 -0.38
CA PHE A 193 11.08 11.16 0.78
C PHE A 193 9.65 10.72 0.45
N GLN A 194 9.36 10.40 -0.81
CA GLN A 194 8.03 10.04 -1.26
C GLN A 194 7.59 8.71 -0.65
N GLN A 195 6.39 8.68 -0.06
CA GLN A 195 5.77 7.44 0.41
C GLN A 195 4.93 6.81 -0.70
N GLY A 196 4.81 5.48 -0.62
CA GLY A 196 4.02 4.66 -1.53
C GLY A 196 2.58 4.45 -1.07
N GLY A 197 1.99 3.39 -1.57
CA GLY A 197 0.63 2.98 -1.23
C GLY A 197 0.08 1.99 -2.25
N ALA A 198 -1.20 1.69 -2.16
CA ALA A 198 -1.90 0.86 -3.14
C ALA A 198 -3.38 1.24 -3.19
N ILE A 199 -3.96 1.16 -4.38
CA ILE A 199 -5.39 1.36 -4.59
C ILE A 199 -5.97 0.25 -5.46
N VAL A 200 -7.27 -0.02 -5.27
CA VAL A 200 -8.05 -0.96 -6.08
C VAL A 200 -9.25 -0.22 -6.65
N LEU A 201 -9.44 -0.33 -7.96
CA LEU A 201 -10.54 0.29 -8.70
C LEU A 201 -11.35 -0.78 -9.45
N GLN A 202 -12.65 -0.56 -9.55
CA GLN A 202 -13.55 -1.23 -10.49
C GLN A 202 -14.01 -0.19 -11.51
N GLY A 203 -13.46 -0.24 -12.72
CA GLY A 203 -13.57 0.83 -13.69
C GLY A 203 -13.11 2.16 -13.07
N ARG A 204 -14.04 3.09 -12.87
CA ARG A 204 -13.80 4.39 -12.23
C ARG A 204 -13.99 4.41 -10.71
N ARG A 205 -14.63 3.38 -10.15
CA ARG A 205 -15.03 3.35 -8.74
C ARG A 205 -13.88 2.86 -7.88
N LEU A 206 -13.48 3.67 -6.89
CA LEU A 206 -12.54 3.24 -5.86
C LEU A 206 -13.20 2.20 -4.93
N LEU A 207 -12.55 1.06 -4.78
CA LEU A 207 -12.95 0.00 -3.85
C LEU A 207 -12.11 0.01 -2.59
N PHE A 208 -10.81 0.29 -2.71
CA PHE A 208 -9.87 0.29 -1.61
C PHE A 208 -8.73 1.26 -1.88
N ALA A 209 -8.25 1.92 -0.82
CA ALA A 209 -7.02 2.71 -0.85
C ALA A 209 -6.25 2.53 0.46
N HIS A 210 -4.94 2.35 0.33
CA HIS A 210 -3.99 2.39 1.41
C HIS A 210 -2.85 3.35 1.04
N TYR A 211 -2.53 4.27 1.95
CA TYR A 211 -1.40 5.17 1.80
C TYR A 211 -0.40 4.89 2.92
N ASP A 212 0.84 4.61 2.55
CA ASP A 212 1.89 4.22 3.49
C ASP A 212 2.10 5.36 4.50
N GLN A 213 2.03 5.03 5.80
CA GLN A 213 2.14 6.03 6.87
C GLN A 213 3.58 6.41 7.20
N ALA A 214 4.52 5.53 6.87
CA ALA A 214 5.95 5.70 7.10
C ALA A 214 6.75 4.83 6.12
N THR A 215 8.06 5.04 6.09
CA THR A 215 8.97 4.21 5.28
C THR A 215 8.85 2.75 5.70
N SER A 216 8.71 1.86 4.71
CA SER A 216 8.61 0.42 4.91
C SER A 216 7.34 -0.05 5.66
N ALA A 217 6.32 0.80 5.76
CA ALA A 217 4.98 0.45 6.24
C ALA A 217 4.09 0.04 5.06
N HIS A 218 4.57 -0.90 4.24
CA HIS A 218 3.81 -1.42 3.12
C HIS A 218 2.51 -2.07 3.63
N VAL A 219 1.44 -1.86 2.87
CA VAL A 219 0.18 -2.56 3.10
C VAL A 219 0.39 -4.08 3.08
N ASP A 220 -0.34 -4.76 3.95
CA ASP A 220 -0.35 -6.22 3.99
C ASP A 220 -0.83 -6.79 2.64
N LEU A 221 -0.02 -7.69 2.08
CA LEU A 221 -0.25 -8.29 0.75
C LEU A 221 -1.50 -9.18 0.69
N GLN A 222 -1.82 -9.86 1.79
CA GLN A 222 -3.03 -10.69 1.89
C GLN A 222 -4.27 -9.81 1.98
N LEU A 223 -4.19 -8.70 2.72
CA LEU A 223 -5.25 -7.68 2.73
C LEU A 223 -5.47 -7.13 1.32
N LEU A 224 -4.41 -6.75 0.61
CA LEU A 224 -4.53 -6.28 -0.77
C LEU A 224 -5.20 -7.28 -1.69
N LEU A 225 -4.78 -8.55 -1.63
CA LEU A 225 -5.37 -9.60 -2.43
C LEU A 225 -6.86 -9.79 -2.09
N ALA A 226 -7.23 -9.75 -0.81
CA ALA A 226 -8.62 -9.88 -0.37
C ALA A 226 -9.49 -8.69 -0.83
N GLU A 227 -8.99 -7.46 -0.74
CA GLU A 227 -9.68 -6.25 -1.21
C GLU A 227 -9.82 -6.25 -2.74
N ALA A 228 -8.77 -6.63 -3.46
CA ALA A 228 -8.78 -6.79 -4.90
C ALA A 228 -9.76 -7.88 -5.36
N ALA A 229 -9.86 -8.99 -4.64
CA ALA A 229 -10.74 -10.10 -4.97
C ALA A 229 -12.20 -9.91 -4.52
N ARG A 230 -12.51 -8.86 -3.75
CA ARG A 230 -13.81 -8.75 -3.08
C ARG A 230 -14.99 -8.71 -4.05
N GLY A 231 -15.84 -9.73 -4.01
CA GLY A 231 -17.06 -9.78 -4.83
C GLY A 231 -16.83 -10.15 -6.30
N LEU A 232 -15.70 -10.82 -6.59
CA LEU A 232 -15.47 -11.55 -7.85
C LEU A 232 -15.72 -13.04 -7.65
#